data_AF-A0A1H8VW26-F1
#
_entry.id   AF-A0A1H8VW26-F1
#
_cell.length_a   1.000
_cell.length_b   1.000
_cell.length_c   1.000
_cell.angle_alpha   90.00
_cell.angle_beta   90.00
_cell.angle_gamma   90.00
#
_symmetry.space_group_name_H-M   'P 1'
#
loop_
_entity.id
_entity.type
_entity.pdbx_description
1 polymer ?
#
loop_
_entity_poly.entity_id
_entity_poly.type
_entity_poly.pdbx_seq_one_letter_code
_entity_poly.pdbx_strand_id
1 'polypeptide(L)'
;MTENWWTGVAMLHTLFSREHNAICDAIKKEHPEFGDQRLFEVAWLTNAALIAKIHTVEWTPTVLRHPALQVGMRANWWGLAGETVGRTLGRFSDRDVVSGIVGSPPSHHGVPFSLTEEFVSVYRMHPLIPDDWSFFDLESGRLVEKASFTDIQGAATRAFMDKYSMADLYYSFGLANAGRVCLHNYPNALRRLHRIDGQLTDLATLDITRDRERGVPRYNDLREALGMPRAKTFAELTPNRKWAAEIDRLYKGDVDLVDTMVGMYAEEPPLGFGFSDTAFRIFILMASRRLQSDRFFTSHFTPEVYTKTGFDWVRKTTMKEILLRHHPELATALEHVELPFAPWPVSSDEGGGGLVPDRLKAGVKALNLLKTVARAPLDDTREPPLFAPQPKFP
;
A
#
# COMPACT_ATOMS: atom_id res chain seq x y z
N MET A 1 -4.12 22.23 -6.58
CA MET A 1 -3.50 21.22 -5.69
C MET A 1 -3.51 21.61 -4.21
N THR A 2 -3.92 22.83 -3.83
CA THR A 2 -3.85 23.30 -2.43
C THR A 2 -4.97 22.79 -1.51
N GLU A 3 -6.16 22.48 -2.04
CA GLU A 3 -7.33 22.16 -1.20
C GLU A 3 -7.35 20.74 -0.61
N ASN A 4 -6.93 19.74 -1.39
CA ASN A 4 -6.94 18.33 -0.99
C ASN A 4 -5.51 17.84 -0.73
N TRP A 5 -4.79 18.59 0.10
CA TRP A 5 -3.39 18.35 0.45
C TRP A 5 -3.24 18.25 1.96
N TRP A 6 -2.31 17.45 2.45
CA TRP A 6 -2.05 17.34 3.89
C TRP A 6 -0.63 16.86 4.17
N THR A 7 -0.23 16.92 5.44
CA THR A 7 1.14 16.67 5.91
C THR A 7 1.73 15.35 5.39
N GLY A 8 0.99 14.23 5.48
CA GLY A 8 1.48 12.93 4.99
C GLY A 8 1.81 12.90 3.49
N VAL A 9 1.00 13.55 2.66
CA VAL A 9 1.26 13.67 1.20
C VAL A 9 2.43 14.61 0.95
N ALA A 10 2.51 15.72 1.68
CA ALA A 10 3.60 16.69 1.56
C ALA A 10 4.97 16.06 1.88
N MET A 11 5.04 15.20 2.90
CA MET A 11 6.24 14.44 3.25
C MET A 11 6.70 13.57 2.08
N LEU A 12 5.82 12.73 1.54
CA LEU A 12 6.15 11.85 0.41
C LEU A 12 6.56 12.64 -0.84
N HIS A 13 5.89 13.74 -1.16
CA HIS A 13 6.27 14.60 -2.27
C HIS A 13 7.67 15.21 -2.07
N THR A 14 7.99 15.63 -0.85
CA THR A 14 9.32 16.15 -0.51
C THR A 14 10.37 15.04 -0.68
N LEU A 15 10.09 13.83 -0.18
CA LEU A 15 10.99 12.67 -0.29
C LEU A 15 11.31 12.34 -1.75
N PHE A 16 10.28 12.16 -2.57
CA PHE A 16 10.47 11.76 -3.96
C PHE A 16 11.00 12.90 -4.84
N SER A 17 10.84 14.17 -4.44
CA SER A 17 11.54 15.28 -5.08
C SER A 17 13.05 15.25 -4.78
N ARG A 18 13.43 14.97 -3.53
CA ARG A 18 14.84 14.78 -3.16
C ARG A 18 15.44 13.53 -3.82
N GLU A 19 14.65 12.47 -3.95
CA GLU A 19 15.06 11.25 -4.64
C GLU A 19 15.29 11.48 -6.13
N HIS A 20 14.43 12.24 -6.79
CA HIS A 20 14.65 12.68 -8.17
C HIS A 20 16.00 13.41 -8.32
N ASN A 21 16.30 14.35 -7.43
CA ASN A 21 17.57 15.09 -7.47
C ASN A 21 18.78 14.17 -7.23
N ALA A 22 18.69 13.21 -6.31
CA ALA A 22 19.75 12.23 -6.08
C ALA A 22 19.98 11.34 -7.31
N ILE A 23 18.92 10.98 -8.03
CA ILE A 23 19.00 10.25 -9.30
C ILE A 23 19.68 11.14 -10.36
N CYS A 24 19.29 12.41 -10.49
CA CYS A 24 19.95 13.38 -11.39
C CYS A 24 21.46 13.44 -11.13
N ASP A 25 21.87 13.61 -9.87
CA ASP A 25 23.28 13.68 -9.49
C ASP A 25 24.04 12.40 -9.82
N ALA A 26 23.42 11.23 -9.59
CA ALA A 26 24.02 9.94 -9.91
C ALA A 26 24.20 9.74 -11.41
N ILE A 27 23.17 10.05 -12.21
CA ILE A 27 23.23 9.95 -13.67
C ILE A 27 24.25 10.93 -14.24
N LYS A 28 24.30 12.17 -13.73
CA LYS A 28 25.25 13.20 -14.20
C LYS A 28 26.71 12.84 -13.97
N LYS A 29 27.02 12.05 -12.93
CA LYS A 29 28.38 11.53 -12.68
C LYS A 29 28.83 10.56 -13.76
N GLU A 30 27.95 9.69 -14.23
CA GLU A 30 28.25 8.72 -15.30
C GLU A 30 28.09 9.30 -16.71
N HIS A 31 27.22 10.30 -16.87
CA HIS A 31 26.92 10.98 -18.12
C HIS A 31 27.14 12.50 -18.01
N PRO A 32 28.40 12.99 -17.90
CA PRO A 32 28.71 14.41 -17.81
C PRO A 32 28.21 15.24 -19.00
N GLU A 33 28.00 14.61 -20.15
CA GLU A 33 27.51 15.22 -21.39
C GLU A 33 26.00 15.53 -21.38
N PHE A 34 25.21 14.93 -20.49
CA PHE A 34 23.76 15.19 -20.46
C PHE A 34 23.45 16.62 -20.02
N GLY A 35 22.68 17.33 -20.83
CA GLY A 35 22.10 18.63 -20.46
C GLY A 35 20.93 18.48 -19.47
N ASP A 36 20.46 19.62 -18.95
CA ASP A 36 19.39 19.70 -17.96
C ASP A 36 18.13 18.89 -18.34
N GLN A 37 17.57 19.15 -19.53
CA GLN A 37 16.38 18.45 -20.02
C GLN A 37 16.54 16.92 -20.04
N ARG A 38 17.71 16.43 -20.49
CA ARG A 38 17.95 14.99 -20.57
C ARG A 38 18.09 14.36 -19.19
N LEU A 39 18.75 15.04 -18.25
CA LEU A 39 18.84 14.60 -16.86
C LEU A 39 17.44 14.52 -16.23
N PHE A 40 16.65 15.58 -16.39
CA PHE A 40 15.28 15.63 -15.87
C PHE A 40 14.44 14.48 -16.40
N GLU A 41 14.42 14.25 -17.71
CA GLU A 41 13.60 13.19 -18.33
C GLU A 41 13.95 11.79 -17.80
N VAL A 42 15.24 11.46 -17.75
CA VAL A 42 15.69 10.14 -17.33
C VAL A 42 15.49 9.95 -15.82
N ALA A 43 15.78 10.97 -15.01
CA ALA A 43 15.57 10.91 -13.57
C ALA A 43 14.09 10.89 -13.19
N TRP A 44 13.23 11.62 -13.92
CA TRP A 44 11.78 11.57 -13.75
C TRP A 44 11.25 10.18 -14.05
N LEU A 45 11.66 9.60 -15.19
CA LEU A 45 11.28 8.26 -15.59
C LEU A 45 11.72 7.20 -14.57
N THR A 46 12.97 7.31 -14.10
CA THR A 46 13.54 6.43 -13.06
C THR A 46 12.75 6.53 -11.75
N ASN A 47 12.46 7.76 -11.30
CA ASN A 47 11.74 7.99 -10.06
C ASN A 47 10.29 7.51 -10.14
N ALA A 48 9.61 7.72 -11.26
CA ALA A 48 8.26 7.20 -11.51
C ALA A 48 8.23 5.66 -11.46
N ALA A 49 9.24 5.01 -12.06
CA ALA A 49 9.32 3.56 -12.04
C ALA A 49 9.67 2.98 -10.67
N LEU A 50 10.50 3.70 -9.90
CA LEU A 50 10.79 3.37 -8.52
C LEU A 50 9.53 3.45 -7.63
N ILE A 51 8.72 4.49 -7.78
CA ILE A 51 7.42 4.62 -7.08
C ILE A 51 6.52 3.43 -7.43
N ALA A 52 6.40 3.07 -8.71
CA ALA A 52 5.58 1.94 -9.14
C ALA A 52 6.08 0.60 -8.55
N LYS A 53 7.41 0.39 -8.49
CA LYS A 53 8.00 -0.78 -7.82
C LYS A 53 7.63 -0.81 -6.36
N ILE A 54 7.90 0.26 -5.61
CA ILE A 54 7.63 0.35 -4.17
C ILE A 54 6.13 0.12 -3.90
N HIS A 55 5.25 0.73 -4.68
CA HIS A 55 3.81 0.51 -4.56
C HIS A 55 3.46 -0.98 -4.75
N THR A 56 4.04 -1.61 -5.77
CA THR A 56 3.72 -3.00 -6.15
C THR A 56 4.27 -4.00 -5.13
N VAL A 57 5.54 -3.90 -4.75
CA VAL A 57 6.25 -4.97 -4.02
C VAL A 57 6.47 -4.67 -2.53
N GLU A 58 6.16 -3.46 -2.06
CA GLU A 58 6.31 -3.07 -0.65
C GLU A 58 4.98 -2.58 -0.05
N TRP A 59 4.32 -1.60 -0.66
CA TRP A 59 3.06 -1.04 -0.13
C TRP A 59 1.89 -2.04 -0.23
N THR A 60 1.65 -2.61 -1.42
CA THR A 60 0.52 -3.53 -1.64
C THR A 60 0.59 -4.77 -0.75
N PRO A 61 1.75 -5.44 -0.60
CA PRO A 61 1.90 -6.54 0.35
C PRO A 61 1.75 -6.12 1.81
N THR A 62 2.03 -4.85 2.15
CA THR A 62 1.83 -4.35 3.51
C THR A 62 0.35 -4.13 3.85
N VAL A 63 -0.44 -3.58 2.92
CA VAL A 63 -1.89 -3.40 3.13
C VAL A 63 -2.67 -4.71 2.91
N LEU A 64 -2.12 -5.65 2.14
CA LEU A 64 -2.69 -6.98 1.91
C LEU A 64 -1.73 -8.09 2.39
N ARG A 65 -1.64 -8.28 3.71
CA ARG A 65 -0.75 -9.24 4.40
C ARG A 65 -1.20 -10.70 4.29
N HIS A 66 -1.79 -11.08 3.16
CA HIS A 66 -2.16 -12.47 2.87
C HIS A 66 -0.99 -13.19 2.17
N PRO A 67 -0.64 -14.45 2.53
CA PRO A 67 0.50 -15.16 1.96
C PRO A 67 0.51 -15.23 0.43
N ALA A 68 -0.66 -15.47 -0.19
CA ALA A 68 -0.77 -15.51 -1.64
C ALA A 68 -0.45 -14.15 -2.30
N LEU A 69 -0.70 -13.03 -1.62
CA LEU A 69 -0.45 -11.69 -2.16
C LEU A 69 0.99 -11.24 -1.94
N GLN A 70 1.67 -11.74 -0.89
CA GLN A 70 3.12 -11.59 -0.77
C GLN A 70 3.83 -12.18 -2.00
N VAL A 71 3.38 -13.35 -2.46
CA VAL A 71 3.91 -14.00 -3.67
C VAL A 71 3.40 -13.32 -4.94
N GLY A 72 2.09 -13.12 -5.07
CA GLY A 72 1.45 -12.62 -6.29
C GLY A 72 1.93 -11.23 -6.69
N MET A 73 2.05 -10.31 -5.73
CA MET A 73 2.52 -8.95 -6.03
C MET A 73 3.99 -8.92 -6.46
N ARG A 74 4.83 -9.77 -5.87
CA ARG A 74 6.24 -9.93 -6.27
C ARG A 74 6.34 -10.63 -7.63
N ALA A 75 5.45 -11.57 -7.92
CA ALA A 75 5.37 -12.23 -9.23
C ALA A 75 4.91 -11.29 -10.35
N ASN A 76 4.06 -10.29 -10.06
CA ASN A 76 3.76 -9.24 -11.05
C ASN A 76 5.02 -8.48 -11.48
N TRP A 77 6.00 -8.30 -10.59
CA TRP A 77 7.24 -7.58 -10.91
C TRP A 77 8.34 -8.49 -11.49
N TRP A 78 8.63 -9.63 -10.84
CA TRP A 78 9.75 -10.52 -11.19
C TRP A 78 9.33 -11.91 -11.72
N GLY A 79 8.04 -12.19 -11.79
CA GLY A 79 7.50 -13.51 -12.12
C GLY A 79 7.69 -14.53 -11.00
N LEU A 80 7.20 -15.73 -11.23
CA LEU A 80 7.39 -16.86 -10.30
C LEU A 80 8.85 -17.33 -10.21
N ALA A 81 9.71 -16.93 -11.15
CA ALA A 81 11.15 -17.14 -11.04
C ALA A 81 11.77 -16.36 -9.87
N GLY A 82 11.11 -15.29 -9.42
CA GLY A 82 11.46 -14.56 -8.21
C GLY A 82 12.52 -13.48 -8.40
N GLU A 83 12.64 -12.67 -7.37
CA GLU A 83 13.47 -11.46 -7.38
C GLU A 83 14.95 -11.73 -7.64
N THR A 84 15.54 -12.77 -7.05
CA THR A 84 16.95 -13.11 -7.25
C THR A 84 17.24 -13.38 -8.72
N VAL A 85 16.41 -14.22 -9.37
CA VAL A 85 16.59 -14.54 -10.79
C VAL A 85 16.36 -13.30 -11.64
N GLY A 86 15.29 -12.53 -11.39
CA GLY A 86 15.02 -11.29 -12.12
C GLY A 86 16.12 -10.24 -11.95
N ARG A 87 16.73 -10.12 -10.77
CA ARG A 87 17.84 -9.20 -10.48
C ARG A 87 19.16 -9.66 -11.11
N THR A 88 19.37 -10.94 -11.36
CA THR A 88 20.61 -11.47 -11.96
C THR A 88 20.53 -11.61 -13.48
N LEU A 89 19.46 -12.25 -13.99
CA LEU A 89 19.33 -12.58 -15.41
C LEU A 89 18.41 -11.61 -16.17
N GLY A 90 17.63 -10.78 -15.47
CA GLY A 90 16.56 -10.02 -16.10
C GLY A 90 15.40 -10.92 -16.56
N ARG A 91 14.63 -10.45 -17.53
CA ARG A 91 13.59 -11.25 -18.17
C ARG A 91 14.24 -12.28 -19.08
N PHE A 92 13.87 -13.55 -18.91
CA PHE A 92 14.41 -14.68 -19.69
C PHE A 92 13.33 -15.54 -20.34
N SER A 93 12.05 -15.26 -20.08
CA SER A 93 10.90 -15.92 -20.68
C SER A 93 9.94 -14.90 -21.25
N ASP A 94 9.32 -15.21 -22.39
CA ASP A 94 8.25 -14.39 -22.96
C ASP A 94 6.95 -14.45 -22.15
N ARG A 95 6.86 -15.37 -21.17
CA ARG A 95 5.68 -15.53 -20.33
C ARG A 95 5.78 -14.68 -19.06
N ASP A 96 4.82 -13.78 -18.87
CA ASP A 96 4.75 -12.92 -17.68
C ASP A 96 4.67 -13.70 -16.37
N VAL A 97 4.00 -14.85 -16.36
CA VAL A 97 3.93 -15.69 -15.15
C VAL A 97 5.31 -16.17 -14.70
N VAL A 98 6.27 -16.32 -15.62
CA VAL A 98 7.62 -16.82 -15.32
C VAL A 98 8.55 -15.66 -14.96
N SER A 99 8.57 -14.59 -15.74
CA SER A 99 9.55 -13.50 -15.61
C SER A 99 8.99 -12.14 -15.15
N GLY A 100 7.68 -12.05 -14.92
CA GLY A 100 6.98 -10.83 -14.47
C GLY A 100 6.41 -10.02 -15.63
N ILE A 101 5.63 -9.00 -15.31
CA ILE A 101 5.12 -8.04 -16.31
C ILE A 101 6.23 -7.11 -16.78
N VAL A 102 7.13 -6.75 -15.88
CA VAL A 102 8.15 -5.73 -16.16
C VAL A 102 9.13 -6.23 -17.23
N GLY A 103 9.33 -5.44 -18.28
CA GLY A 103 10.12 -5.82 -19.45
C GLY A 103 9.41 -6.73 -20.47
N SER A 104 8.12 -7.04 -20.29
CA SER A 104 7.32 -7.76 -21.30
C SER A 104 7.02 -6.88 -22.53
N PRO A 105 6.45 -7.42 -23.63
CA PRO A 105 5.79 -6.60 -24.63
C PRO A 105 4.53 -5.92 -24.05
N PRO A 106 4.23 -4.66 -24.41
CA PRO A 106 3.04 -3.99 -23.91
C PRO A 106 1.77 -4.71 -24.34
N SER A 107 0.82 -4.85 -23.42
CA SER A 107 -0.49 -5.45 -23.68
C SER A 107 -1.62 -4.59 -23.11
N HIS A 108 -2.58 -4.31 -23.99
CA HIS A 108 -3.81 -3.59 -23.69
C HIS A 108 -5.03 -4.51 -23.61
N HIS A 109 -4.87 -5.80 -23.95
CA HIS A 109 -5.96 -6.79 -23.99
C HIS A 109 -7.15 -6.34 -24.85
N GLY A 110 -6.87 -5.73 -26.01
CA GLY A 110 -7.88 -5.30 -26.99
C GLY A 110 -8.61 -3.99 -26.67
N VAL A 111 -8.38 -3.38 -25.51
CA VAL A 111 -9.03 -2.11 -25.10
C VAL A 111 -7.97 -1.08 -24.76
N PRO A 112 -8.05 0.19 -25.22
CA PRO A 112 -7.10 1.23 -24.82
C PRO A 112 -6.93 1.37 -23.31
N PHE A 113 -5.75 1.76 -22.87
CA PHE A 113 -5.51 1.97 -21.45
C PHE A 113 -6.25 3.20 -20.93
N SER A 114 -6.97 3.02 -19.83
CA SER A 114 -7.51 4.07 -18.97
C SER A 114 -7.60 3.53 -17.55
N LEU A 115 -7.64 4.43 -16.56
CA LEU A 115 -8.25 4.10 -15.27
C LEU A 115 -9.77 4.22 -15.40
N THR A 116 -10.52 3.38 -14.70
CA THR A 116 -11.98 3.29 -14.84
C THR A 116 -12.70 3.99 -13.70
N GLU A 117 -14.00 4.23 -13.84
CA GLU A 117 -14.81 4.84 -12.78
C GLU A 117 -14.90 3.92 -11.55
N GLU A 118 -15.00 2.60 -11.74
CA GLU A 118 -14.97 1.63 -10.65
C GLU A 118 -13.64 1.67 -9.92
N PHE A 119 -12.52 1.89 -10.65
CA PHE A 119 -11.21 2.06 -10.04
C PHE A 119 -11.17 3.28 -9.10
N VAL A 120 -11.83 4.38 -9.47
CA VAL A 120 -11.97 5.55 -8.60
C VAL A 120 -12.79 5.20 -7.35
N SER A 121 -13.92 4.51 -7.50
CA SER A 121 -14.79 4.15 -6.38
C SER A 121 -14.13 3.21 -5.38
N VAL A 122 -13.40 2.19 -5.82
CA VAL A 122 -12.72 1.25 -4.92
C VAL A 122 -11.51 1.87 -4.20
N TYR A 123 -10.95 2.96 -4.73
CA TYR A 123 -9.87 3.73 -4.09
C TYR A 123 -10.36 4.84 -3.16
N ARG A 124 -11.68 4.99 -2.94
CA ARG A 124 -12.23 5.83 -1.88
C ARG A 124 -11.94 5.17 -0.54
N MET A 125 -10.74 5.43 -0.01
CA MET A 125 -10.25 4.85 1.25
C MET A 125 -10.00 5.93 2.30
N HIS A 126 -10.84 6.96 2.32
CA HIS A 126 -10.80 8.04 3.32
C HIS A 126 -10.75 7.55 4.79
N PRO A 127 -11.39 6.42 5.18
CA PRO A 127 -11.24 5.85 6.53
C PRO A 127 -9.81 5.51 6.96
N LEU A 128 -8.83 5.47 6.05
CA LEU A 128 -7.42 5.26 6.40
C LEU A 128 -6.84 6.42 7.23
N ILE A 129 -7.44 7.61 7.19
CA ILE A 129 -6.96 8.81 7.87
C ILE A 129 -7.54 8.90 9.29
N PRO A 130 -6.72 8.86 10.35
CA PRO A 130 -7.18 9.15 11.71
C PRO A 130 -7.59 10.62 11.88
N ASP A 131 -8.60 10.88 12.73
CA ASP A 131 -8.96 12.24 13.15
C ASP A 131 -7.91 12.84 14.12
N ASP A 132 -7.26 12.01 14.93
CA ASP A 132 -6.30 12.41 15.95
C ASP A 132 -4.89 11.91 15.64
N TRP A 133 -3.89 12.79 15.78
CA TRP A 133 -2.48 12.52 15.51
C TRP A 133 -1.62 12.84 16.73
N SER A 134 -0.54 12.08 16.90
CA SER A 134 0.46 12.26 17.95
C SER A 134 1.84 12.39 17.30
N PHE A 135 2.57 13.44 17.67
CA PHE A 135 3.87 13.78 17.11
C PHE A 135 4.94 13.60 18.18
N PHE A 136 6.03 12.95 17.81
CA PHE A 136 7.09 12.51 18.70
C PHE A 136 8.44 13.06 18.24
N ASP A 137 9.27 13.36 19.22
CA ASP A 137 10.69 13.63 19.02
C ASP A 137 11.41 12.29 18.79
N LEU A 138 12.17 12.19 17.70
CA LEU A 138 12.85 10.96 17.30
C LEU A 138 13.93 10.52 18.30
N GLU A 139 14.70 11.47 18.83
CA GLU A 139 15.84 11.17 19.70
C GLU A 139 15.38 10.67 21.08
N SER A 140 14.45 11.37 21.71
CA SER A 140 13.96 11.05 23.05
C SER A 140 12.76 10.10 23.07
N GLY A 141 12.10 9.88 21.92
CA GLY A 141 10.85 9.12 21.82
C GLY A 141 9.66 9.77 22.52
N ARG A 142 9.79 11.01 23.01
CA ARG A 142 8.76 11.69 23.79
C ARG A 142 7.68 12.30 22.90
N LEU A 143 6.44 12.25 23.37
CA LEU A 143 5.33 12.99 22.78
C LEU A 143 5.60 14.50 22.88
N VAL A 144 5.54 15.18 21.74
CA VAL A 144 5.73 16.63 21.58
C VAL A 144 4.38 17.35 21.48
N GLU A 145 3.51 16.93 20.57
CA GLU A 145 2.21 17.57 20.32
C GLU A 145 1.16 16.53 19.96
N LYS A 146 -0.10 16.82 20.31
CA LYS A 146 -1.27 16.15 19.72
C LYS A 146 -1.97 17.16 18.83
N ALA A 147 -2.37 16.74 17.64
CA ALA A 147 -3.08 17.58 16.69
C ALA A 147 -4.24 16.81 16.05
N SER A 148 -5.26 17.52 15.60
CA SER A 148 -6.32 16.93 14.79
C SER A 148 -5.92 16.88 13.31
N PHE A 149 -6.61 16.06 12.51
CA PHE A 149 -6.40 16.04 11.07
C PHE A 149 -6.60 17.42 10.42
N THR A 150 -7.52 18.23 10.96
CA THR A 150 -7.76 19.61 10.52
C THR A 150 -6.54 20.50 10.69
N ASP A 151 -5.74 20.30 11.75
CA ASP A 151 -4.55 21.10 12.03
C ASP A 151 -3.38 20.80 11.09
N ILE A 152 -3.43 19.66 10.38
CA ILE A 152 -2.32 19.16 9.56
C ILE A 152 -2.66 19.03 8.07
N GLN A 153 -3.80 19.59 7.64
CA GLN A 153 -4.28 19.55 6.25
C GLN A 153 -4.51 20.93 5.63
N GLY A 154 -4.75 20.95 4.32
CA GLY A 154 -5.06 22.14 3.54
C GLY A 154 -4.00 23.24 3.72
N ALA A 155 -4.47 24.46 3.98
CA ALA A 155 -3.63 25.62 4.21
C ALA A 155 -2.73 25.50 5.46
N ALA A 156 -3.10 24.68 6.45
CA ALA A 156 -2.31 24.49 7.67
C ALA A 156 -1.08 23.62 7.45
N THR A 157 -1.07 22.78 6.40
CA THR A 157 -0.03 21.78 6.14
C THR A 157 1.38 22.33 6.26
N ARG A 158 1.70 23.43 5.57
CA ARG A 158 3.06 23.96 5.53
C ARG A 158 3.51 24.50 6.88
N ALA A 159 2.69 25.37 7.48
CA ALA A 159 3.01 25.96 8.78
C ALA A 159 3.11 24.90 9.88
N PHE A 160 2.34 23.81 9.78
CA PHE A 160 2.45 22.68 10.69
C PHE A 160 3.77 21.93 10.52
N MET A 161 4.15 21.61 9.28
CA MET A 161 5.41 20.92 8.98
C MET A 161 6.65 21.72 9.43
N ASP A 162 6.62 23.05 9.29
CA ASP A 162 7.74 23.93 9.66
C ASP A 162 8.07 23.89 11.17
N LYS A 163 7.20 23.32 12.01
CA LYS A 163 7.44 23.11 13.46
C LYS A 163 8.39 21.95 13.76
N TYR A 164 8.56 21.00 12.83
CA TYR A 164 9.21 19.72 13.07
C TYR A 164 10.41 19.50 12.16
N SER A 165 11.36 18.70 12.60
CA SER A 165 12.27 18.08 11.65
C SER A 165 11.50 17.07 10.79
N MET A 166 11.93 16.87 9.55
CA MET A 166 11.29 15.88 8.69
C MET A 166 11.46 14.44 9.24
N ALA A 167 12.54 14.19 10.00
CA ALA A 167 12.78 12.90 10.64
C ALA A 167 11.75 12.63 11.76
N ASP A 168 11.43 13.62 12.59
CA ASP A 168 10.38 13.52 13.61
C ASP A 168 9.01 13.23 12.98
N LEU A 169 8.71 13.87 11.85
CA LEU A 169 7.48 13.61 11.10
C LEU A 169 7.44 12.16 10.59
N TYR A 170 8.52 11.66 9.94
CA TYR A 170 8.57 10.27 9.49
C TYR A 170 8.45 9.28 10.64
N TYR A 171 9.12 9.56 11.75
CA TYR A 171 9.04 8.74 12.95
C TYR A 171 7.60 8.69 13.51
N SER A 172 6.97 9.85 13.65
CA SER A 172 5.58 9.97 14.14
C SER A 172 4.59 9.22 13.25
N PHE A 173 4.72 9.36 11.94
CA PHE A 173 3.88 8.64 10.97
C PHE A 173 4.20 7.15 10.92
N GLY A 174 5.47 6.78 11.09
CA GLY A 174 5.92 5.40 11.19
C GLY A 174 5.32 4.68 12.41
N LEU A 175 5.16 5.37 13.53
CA LEU A 175 4.50 4.82 14.73
C LEU A 175 2.97 4.75 14.62
N ALA A 176 2.37 5.60 13.78
CA ALA A 176 0.93 5.69 13.64
C ALA A 176 0.33 4.45 12.95
N ASN A 177 -0.90 4.09 13.35
CA ASN A 177 -1.70 3.11 12.62
C ASN A 177 -2.71 3.84 11.73
N ALA A 178 -2.84 3.39 10.48
CA ALA A 178 -3.93 3.83 9.61
C ALA A 178 -5.27 3.34 10.17
N GLY A 179 -6.35 4.09 9.88
CA GLY A 179 -7.71 3.66 10.22
C GLY A 179 -8.15 2.46 9.39
N ARG A 180 -9.14 1.69 9.89
CA ARG A 180 -9.70 0.54 9.17
C ARG A 180 -10.68 1.03 8.09
N VAL A 181 -10.60 0.49 6.87
CA VAL A 181 -11.59 0.75 5.82
C VAL A 181 -12.87 -0.04 6.11
N CYS A 182 -13.77 0.56 6.89
CA CYS A 182 -15.05 -0.05 7.25
C CYS A 182 -16.13 1.00 7.55
N LEU A 183 -17.38 0.53 7.72
CA LEU A 183 -18.48 1.37 8.18
C LEU A 183 -18.15 1.99 9.55
N HIS A 184 -18.77 3.15 9.81
CA HIS A 184 -18.60 3.93 11.04
C HIS A 184 -17.15 4.35 11.34
N ASN A 185 -16.29 4.41 10.32
CA ASN A 185 -14.90 4.86 10.46
C ASN A 185 -14.49 5.96 9.45
N TYR A 186 -15.46 6.72 8.93
CA TYR A 186 -15.17 7.86 8.05
C TYR A 186 -14.71 9.07 8.90
N PRO A 187 -13.60 9.75 8.55
CA PRO A 187 -13.04 10.81 9.41
C PRO A 187 -13.99 12.00 9.58
N ASN A 188 -14.15 12.47 10.81
CA ASN A 188 -15.02 13.61 11.10
C ASN A 188 -14.53 14.89 10.43
N ALA A 189 -13.21 15.07 10.34
CA ALA A 189 -12.60 16.19 9.64
C ALA A 189 -12.98 16.24 8.14
N LEU A 190 -13.22 15.08 7.51
CA LEU A 190 -13.64 15.00 6.11
C LEU A 190 -15.17 15.11 5.91
N ARG A 191 -15.96 14.81 6.95
CA ARG A 191 -17.42 15.07 6.97
C ARG A 191 -17.75 16.54 7.21
N ARG A 192 -16.78 17.30 7.73
CA ARG A 192 -16.84 18.75 7.96
C ARG A 192 -15.65 19.43 7.32
N LEU A 193 -15.40 19.11 6.05
CA LEU A 193 -14.24 19.62 5.32
C LEU A 193 -14.47 21.08 4.97
N HIS A 194 -13.70 21.97 5.58
CA HIS A 194 -13.62 23.38 5.20
C HIS A 194 -12.67 23.53 4.01
N ARG A 195 -13.22 23.88 2.86
CA ARG A 195 -12.43 24.16 1.65
C ARG A 195 -11.77 25.53 1.72
N ILE A 196 -10.81 25.79 0.84
CA ILE A 196 -10.06 27.06 0.85
C ILE A 196 -10.96 28.23 0.44
N ASP A 197 -11.96 27.98 -0.41
CA ASP A 197 -13.00 28.95 -0.78
C ASP A 197 -14.03 29.23 0.34
N GLY A 198 -13.90 28.59 1.51
CA GLY A 198 -14.82 28.72 2.64
C GLY A 198 -16.04 27.79 2.57
N GLN A 199 -16.20 26.99 1.51
CA GLN A 199 -17.29 26.03 1.42
C GLN A 199 -17.12 24.90 2.45
N LEU A 200 -18.18 24.65 3.21
CA LEU A 200 -18.28 23.45 4.05
C LEU A 200 -18.77 22.27 3.20
N THR A 201 -17.98 21.20 3.17
CA THR A 201 -18.24 19.99 2.38
C THR A 201 -18.30 18.76 3.26
N ASP A 202 -19.35 17.95 3.09
CA ASP A 202 -19.38 16.58 3.61
C ASP A 202 -18.89 15.62 2.52
N LEU A 203 -17.61 15.23 2.62
CA LEU A 203 -16.99 14.37 1.62
C LEU A 203 -17.60 12.96 1.58
N ALA A 204 -18.11 12.45 2.71
CA ALA A 204 -18.75 11.14 2.75
C ALA A 204 -20.04 11.14 1.92
N THR A 205 -20.84 12.20 2.04
CA THR A 205 -22.06 12.39 1.24
C THR A 205 -21.72 12.58 -0.25
N LEU A 206 -20.67 13.35 -0.55
CA LEU A 206 -20.22 13.55 -1.93
C LEU A 206 -19.72 12.26 -2.58
N ASP A 207 -19.00 11.41 -1.85
CA ASP A 207 -18.47 10.15 -2.38
C ASP A 207 -19.60 9.21 -2.83
N ILE A 208 -20.66 9.06 -2.04
CA ILE A 208 -21.86 8.31 -2.43
C ILE A 208 -22.53 8.95 -3.65
N THR A 209 -22.69 10.28 -3.65
CA THR A 209 -23.39 10.98 -4.72
C THR A 209 -22.63 10.89 -6.05
N ARG A 210 -21.30 10.98 -6.01
CA ARG A 210 -20.43 10.89 -7.21
C ARG A 210 -20.47 9.52 -7.85
N ASP A 211 -20.47 8.45 -7.07
CA ASP A 211 -20.57 7.09 -7.62
C ASP A 211 -21.92 6.92 -8.35
N ARG A 212 -23.01 7.42 -7.75
CA ARG A 212 -24.34 7.42 -8.39
C ARG A 212 -24.38 8.29 -9.65
N GLU A 213 -23.85 9.50 -9.60
CA GLU A 213 -23.83 10.45 -10.72
C GLU A 213 -23.05 9.91 -11.92
N ARG A 214 -21.94 9.20 -11.66
CA ARG A 214 -21.08 8.62 -12.69
C ARG A 214 -21.56 7.27 -13.20
N GLY A 215 -22.70 6.78 -12.69
CA GLY A 215 -23.28 5.51 -13.11
C GLY A 215 -22.44 4.29 -12.70
N VAL A 216 -21.63 4.40 -11.65
CA VAL A 216 -20.94 3.24 -11.08
C VAL A 216 -22.00 2.26 -10.58
N PRO A 217 -21.94 0.96 -10.93
CA PRO A 217 -22.93 -0.01 -10.48
C PRO A 217 -23.07 -0.02 -8.96
N ARG A 218 -24.27 -0.30 -8.46
CA ARG A 218 -24.50 -0.54 -7.04
C ARG A 218 -23.82 -1.83 -6.60
N TYR A 219 -23.76 -2.06 -5.30
CA TYR A 219 -22.90 -3.09 -4.72
C TYR A 219 -23.13 -4.50 -5.31
N ASN A 220 -24.38 -4.96 -5.38
CA ASN A 220 -24.67 -6.29 -5.92
C ASN A 220 -24.44 -6.39 -7.44
N ASP A 221 -24.73 -5.33 -8.19
CA ASP A 221 -24.48 -5.29 -9.64
C ASP A 221 -22.97 -5.28 -9.95
N LEU A 222 -22.18 -4.55 -9.16
CA LEU A 222 -20.72 -4.56 -9.25
C LEU A 222 -20.18 -5.97 -8.95
N ARG A 223 -20.69 -6.62 -7.89
CA ARG A 223 -20.31 -7.99 -7.54
C ARG A 223 -20.60 -8.96 -8.68
N GLU A 224 -21.80 -8.90 -9.25
CA GLU A 224 -22.18 -9.74 -10.38
C GLU A 224 -21.28 -9.50 -11.60
N ALA A 225 -20.98 -8.23 -11.93
CA ALA A 225 -20.05 -7.87 -13.01
C ALA A 225 -18.62 -8.40 -12.77
N LEU A 226 -18.23 -8.59 -11.51
CA LEU A 226 -16.95 -9.18 -11.09
C LEU A 226 -17.00 -10.71 -10.96
N GLY A 227 -18.10 -11.36 -11.37
CA GLY A 227 -18.31 -12.80 -11.26
C GLY A 227 -18.48 -13.29 -9.82
N MET A 228 -18.85 -12.40 -8.90
CA MET A 228 -19.14 -12.73 -7.50
C MET A 228 -20.64 -13.00 -7.31
N PRO A 229 -21.02 -13.85 -6.34
CA PRO A 229 -22.43 -14.01 -5.99
C PRO A 229 -22.99 -12.72 -5.40
N ARG A 230 -24.20 -12.35 -5.82
CA ARG A 230 -25.02 -11.30 -5.19
C ARG A 230 -25.33 -11.69 -3.75
N ALA A 231 -25.28 -10.72 -2.82
CA ALA A 231 -25.78 -10.92 -1.47
C ALA A 231 -27.32 -10.91 -1.50
N LYS A 232 -27.96 -11.96 -1.00
CA LYS A 232 -29.43 -12.10 -1.00
C LYS A 232 -30.08 -11.46 0.22
N THR A 233 -29.30 -11.28 1.28
CA THR A 233 -29.75 -10.69 2.55
C THR A 233 -28.67 -9.79 3.12
N PHE A 234 -29.05 -8.86 3.99
CA PHE A 234 -28.09 -8.00 4.70
C PHE A 234 -27.15 -8.78 5.62
N ALA A 235 -27.56 -9.96 6.09
CA ALA A 235 -26.72 -10.86 6.88
C ALA A 235 -25.64 -11.58 6.05
N GLU A 236 -25.87 -11.77 4.75
CA GLU A 236 -24.83 -12.26 3.82
C GLU A 236 -23.84 -11.16 3.44
N LEU A 237 -24.27 -9.90 3.44
CA LEU A 237 -23.43 -8.74 3.13
C LEU A 237 -22.40 -8.46 4.24
N THR A 238 -22.81 -8.56 5.51
CA THR A 238 -21.93 -8.31 6.65
C THR A 238 -22.24 -9.23 7.83
N PRO A 239 -21.22 -9.79 8.51
CA PRO A 239 -21.44 -10.57 9.74
C PRO A 239 -21.85 -9.68 10.93
N ASN A 240 -21.69 -8.36 10.82
CA ASN A 240 -22.08 -7.43 11.87
C ASN A 240 -23.60 -7.18 11.84
N ARG A 241 -24.33 -7.83 12.75
CA ARG A 241 -25.80 -7.74 12.85
C ARG A 241 -26.31 -6.30 13.02
N LYS A 242 -25.56 -5.43 13.70
CA LYS A 242 -25.95 -4.03 13.87
C LYS A 242 -25.88 -3.30 12.53
N TRP A 243 -24.78 -3.45 11.80
CA TRP A 243 -24.63 -2.86 10.47
C TRP A 243 -25.66 -3.40 9.49
N ALA A 244 -25.90 -4.72 9.49
CA ALA A 244 -26.95 -5.33 8.66
C ALA A 244 -28.33 -4.69 8.92
N ALA A 245 -28.71 -4.48 10.18
CA ALA A 245 -29.99 -3.85 10.53
C ALA A 245 -30.06 -2.35 10.18
N GLU A 246 -28.94 -1.62 10.25
CA GLU A 246 -28.85 -0.23 9.84
C GLU A 246 -28.97 -0.07 8.32
N ILE A 247 -28.28 -0.93 7.56
CA ILE A 247 -28.36 -0.98 6.09
C ILE A 247 -29.77 -1.37 5.66
N ASP A 248 -30.35 -2.42 6.25
CA ASP A 248 -31.74 -2.85 6.00
C ASP A 248 -32.72 -1.69 6.12
N ARG A 249 -32.67 -0.98 7.26
CA ARG A 249 -33.52 0.19 7.49
C ARG A 249 -33.30 1.30 6.47
N LEU A 250 -32.04 1.60 6.14
CA LEU A 250 -31.68 2.69 5.23
C LEU A 250 -32.14 2.42 3.79
N TYR A 251 -31.97 1.18 3.33
CA TYR A 251 -32.33 0.74 1.98
C TYR A 251 -33.70 0.07 1.90
N LYS A 252 -34.51 0.19 2.96
CA LYS A 252 -35.92 -0.23 3.02
C LYS A 252 -36.14 -1.71 2.68
N GLY A 253 -35.25 -2.58 3.16
CA GLY A 253 -35.36 -4.02 2.91
C GLY A 253 -34.80 -4.50 1.58
N ASP A 254 -34.36 -3.61 0.69
CA ASP A 254 -33.84 -3.98 -0.63
C ASP A 254 -32.30 -3.96 -0.65
N VAL A 255 -31.71 -5.16 -0.67
CA VAL A 255 -30.24 -5.35 -0.69
C VAL A 255 -29.61 -4.91 -2.01
N ASP A 256 -30.36 -4.90 -3.11
CA ASP A 256 -29.85 -4.47 -4.42
C ASP A 256 -29.72 -2.95 -4.53
N LEU A 257 -30.34 -2.21 -3.61
CA LEU A 257 -30.19 -0.76 -3.52
C LEU A 257 -28.93 -0.31 -2.77
N VAL A 258 -28.15 -1.21 -2.16
CA VAL A 258 -26.96 -0.82 -1.40
C VAL A 258 -25.90 -0.17 -2.29
N ASP A 259 -25.44 1.03 -1.92
CA ASP A 259 -24.38 1.72 -2.65
C ASP A 259 -23.05 0.96 -2.55
N THR A 260 -22.26 0.98 -3.62
CA THR A 260 -20.98 0.25 -3.71
C THR A 260 -20.03 0.56 -2.56
N MET A 261 -19.83 1.84 -2.20
CA MET A 261 -18.98 2.21 -1.06
C MET A 261 -19.52 1.62 0.26
N VAL A 262 -20.83 1.65 0.48
CA VAL A 262 -21.45 1.13 1.72
C VAL A 262 -21.26 -0.38 1.80
N GLY A 263 -21.54 -1.10 0.72
CA GLY A 263 -21.36 -2.55 0.67
C GLY A 263 -19.89 -2.96 0.89
N MET A 264 -18.95 -2.31 0.18
CA MET A 264 -17.52 -2.57 0.37
C MET A 264 -17.03 -2.29 1.80
N TYR A 265 -17.53 -1.24 2.45
CA TYR A 265 -17.15 -0.91 3.83
C TYR A 265 -17.81 -1.84 4.87
N ALA A 266 -18.89 -2.51 4.50
CA ALA A 266 -19.60 -3.44 5.37
C ALA A 266 -19.09 -4.88 5.26
N GLU A 267 -18.48 -5.25 4.13
CA GLU A 267 -17.86 -6.56 3.92
C GLU A 267 -16.84 -6.87 5.01
N GLU A 268 -16.84 -8.12 5.50
CA GLU A 268 -15.70 -8.63 6.26
C GLU A 268 -14.56 -8.98 5.28
N PRO A 269 -13.41 -8.31 5.35
CA PRO A 269 -12.30 -8.61 4.46
C PRO A 269 -11.73 -10.01 4.74
N PRO A 270 -11.17 -10.70 3.73
CA PRO A 270 -10.34 -11.87 3.96
C PRO A 270 -9.22 -11.59 4.97
N LEU A 271 -8.81 -12.60 5.73
CA LEU A 271 -7.76 -12.44 6.74
C LEU A 271 -6.48 -11.87 6.12
N GLY A 272 -6.00 -10.75 6.67
CA GLY A 272 -4.81 -10.05 6.20
C GLY A 272 -5.08 -8.94 5.18
N PHE A 273 -6.31 -8.77 4.69
CA PHE A 273 -6.65 -7.68 3.78
C PHE A 273 -6.98 -6.39 4.56
N GLY A 274 -6.51 -5.25 4.06
CA GLY A 274 -6.86 -3.92 4.58
C GLY A 274 -8.19 -3.37 4.06
N PHE A 275 -8.80 -4.02 3.05
CA PHE A 275 -10.06 -3.63 2.43
C PHE A 275 -10.78 -4.84 1.80
N SER A 276 -11.99 -4.63 1.31
CA SER A 276 -12.93 -5.66 0.86
C SER A 276 -12.44 -6.53 -0.31
N ASP A 277 -12.97 -7.77 -0.43
CA ASP A 277 -12.66 -8.65 -1.58
C ASP A 277 -13.21 -8.06 -2.89
N THR A 278 -14.37 -7.40 -2.82
CA THR A 278 -14.95 -6.69 -3.98
C THR A 278 -14.03 -5.60 -4.50
N ALA A 279 -13.47 -4.75 -3.62
CA ALA A 279 -12.47 -3.76 -4.02
C ALA A 279 -11.23 -4.46 -4.61
N PHE A 280 -10.74 -5.49 -3.94
CA PHE A 280 -9.54 -6.22 -4.36
C PHE A 280 -9.61 -6.78 -5.79
N ARG A 281 -10.78 -7.23 -6.26
CA ARG A 281 -10.92 -7.74 -7.64
C ARG A 281 -10.67 -6.68 -8.72
N ILE A 282 -11.12 -5.45 -8.50
CA ILE A 282 -10.77 -4.32 -9.38
C ILE A 282 -9.28 -4.02 -9.28
N PHE A 283 -8.70 -4.06 -8.07
CA PHE A 283 -7.26 -3.87 -7.87
C PHE A 283 -6.42 -4.89 -8.65
N ILE A 284 -6.76 -6.18 -8.63
CA ILE A 284 -6.02 -7.23 -9.36
C ILE A 284 -5.86 -6.89 -10.83
N LEU A 285 -6.98 -6.52 -11.48
CA LEU A 285 -7.00 -6.16 -12.88
C LEU A 285 -6.20 -4.86 -13.11
N MET A 286 -6.55 -3.80 -12.40
CA MET A 286 -6.04 -2.46 -12.70
C MET A 286 -4.59 -2.28 -12.27
N ALA A 287 -4.12 -2.92 -11.20
CA ALA A 287 -2.71 -2.88 -10.80
C ALA A 287 -1.81 -3.53 -11.85
N SER A 288 -2.21 -4.71 -12.35
CA SER A 288 -1.48 -5.39 -13.43
C SER A 288 -1.52 -4.58 -14.72
N ARG A 289 -2.69 -4.02 -15.05
CA ARG A 289 -2.90 -3.22 -16.27
C ARG A 289 -2.07 -1.93 -16.30
N ARG A 290 -1.88 -1.25 -15.15
CA ARG A 290 -0.99 -0.08 -15.05
C ARG A 290 0.46 -0.37 -15.46
N LEU A 291 0.92 -1.60 -15.23
CA LEU A 291 2.26 -2.04 -15.64
C LEU A 291 2.24 -2.55 -17.08
N GLN A 292 1.32 -3.47 -17.42
CA GLN A 292 1.26 -4.12 -18.75
C GLN A 292 1.01 -3.15 -19.90
N SER A 293 0.28 -2.07 -19.67
CA SER A 293 -0.10 -1.13 -20.72
C SER A 293 0.84 0.06 -20.87
N ASP A 294 1.90 0.17 -20.08
CA ASP A 294 2.87 1.26 -20.21
C ASP A 294 4.16 0.77 -20.84
N ARG A 295 4.54 1.38 -21.97
CA ARG A 295 5.80 1.08 -22.66
C ARG A 295 7.02 1.18 -21.74
N PHE A 296 7.00 2.10 -20.77
CA PHE A 296 8.11 2.35 -19.87
C PHE A 296 8.27 1.29 -18.77
N PHE A 297 7.22 0.52 -18.47
CA PHE A 297 7.30 -0.68 -17.64
C PHE A 297 7.52 -1.96 -18.46
N THR A 298 7.36 -1.89 -19.78
CA THR A 298 7.37 -3.05 -20.70
C THR A 298 8.54 -2.92 -21.67
N SER A 299 8.29 -2.66 -22.96
CA SER A 299 9.32 -2.69 -24.01
C SER A 299 10.46 -1.68 -23.83
N HIS A 300 10.26 -0.60 -23.08
CA HIS A 300 11.24 0.43 -22.80
C HIS A 300 11.80 0.36 -21.37
N PHE A 301 11.48 -0.68 -20.59
CA PHE A 301 12.12 -0.90 -19.30
C PHE A 301 13.51 -1.52 -19.50
N THR A 302 14.44 -0.70 -20.00
CA THR A 302 15.78 -1.13 -20.44
C THR A 302 16.87 -0.14 -20.00
N PRO A 303 18.13 -0.59 -19.82
CA PRO A 303 19.27 0.28 -19.52
C PRO A 303 19.48 1.38 -20.55
N GLU A 304 19.13 1.16 -21.82
CA GLU A 304 19.30 2.16 -22.89
C GLU A 304 18.35 3.35 -22.71
N VAL A 305 17.13 3.10 -22.23
CA VAL A 305 16.12 4.13 -22.01
C VAL A 305 16.33 4.82 -20.66
N TYR A 306 16.61 4.04 -19.62
CA TYR A 306 16.74 4.52 -18.23
C TYR A 306 18.15 4.97 -17.85
N THR A 307 19.15 4.79 -18.72
CA THR A 307 20.57 4.64 -18.36
C THR A 307 20.82 3.40 -17.49
N LYS A 308 22.06 2.89 -17.51
CA LYS A 308 22.42 1.78 -16.62
C LYS A 308 22.21 2.17 -15.15
N THR A 309 22.60 3.38 -14.76
CA THR A 309 22.38 3.89 -13.40
C THR A 309 20.91 3.96 -13.03
N GLY A 310 20.06 4.60 -13.84
CA GLY A 310 18.62 4.68 -13.54
C GLY A 310 17.94 3.31 -13.49
N PHE A 311 18.30 2.42 -14.41
CA PHE A 311 17.78 1.05 -14.42
C PHE A 311 18.17 0.25 -13.17
N ASP A 312 19.45 0.30 -12.79
CA ASP A 312 19.94 -0.32 -11.56
C ASP A 312 19.32 0.31 -10.31
N TRP A 313 19.06 1.62 -10.32
CA TRP A 313 18.42 2.36 -9.25
C TRP A 313 17.01 1.81 -8.97
N VAL A 314 16.18 1.65 -10.01
CA VAL A 314 14.86 1.03 -9.86
C VAL A 314 14.98 -0.38 -9.32
N ARG A 315 15.89 -1.19 -9.87
CA ARG A 315 16.01 -2.62 -9.51
C ARG A 315 16.44 -2.84 -8.07
N LYS A 316 17.31 -2.00 -7.54
CA LYS A 316 17.96 -2.23 -6.23
C LYS A 316 17.28 -1.48 -5.10
N THR A 317 16.83 -0.25 -5.34
CA THR A 317 16.31 0.64 -4.30
C THR A 317 14.95 0.18 -3.74
N THR A 318 14.80 0.34 -2.43
CA THR A 318 13.61 0.08 -1.61
C THR A 318 13.15 1.36 -0.90
N MET A 319 11.93 1.40 -0.36
CA MET A 319 11.46 2.56 0.40
C MET A 319 12.33 2.84 1.64
N LYS A 320 12.80 1.78 2.32
CA LYS A 320 13.71 1.91 3.48
C LYS A 320 15.03 2.59 3.09
N GLU A 321 15.60 2.22 1.94
CA GLU A 321 16.83 2.85 1.44
C GLU A 321 16.61 4.32 1.06
N ILE A 322 15.45 4.68 0.49
CA ILE A 322 15.12 6.09 0.21
C ILE A 322 15.04 6.90 1.51
N LEU A 323 14.32 6.38 2.52
CA LEU A 323 14.23 7.04 3.82
C LEU A 323 15.61 7.26 4.43
N LEU A 324 16.45 6.22 4.51
CA LEU A 324 17.79 6.32 5.09
C LEU A 324 18.78 7.16 4.27
N ARG A 325 18.59 7.25 2.94
CA ARG A 325 19.42 8.12 2.09
C ARG A 325 19.19 9.60 2.39
N HIS A 326 17.95 9.99 2.65
CA HIS A 326 17.56 11.39 2.82
C HIS A 326 17.41 11.82 4.29
N HIS A 327 17.25 10.84 5.18
CA HIS A 327 17.04 10.96 6.62
C HIS A 327 17.77 9.82 7.36
N PRO A 328 19.12 9.79 7.35
CA PRO A 328 19.92 8.75 8.00
C PRO A 328 19.69 8.67 9.52
N GLU A 329 19.16 9.71 10.14
CA GLU A 329 18.77 9.77 11.55
C GLU A 329 17.72 8.70 11.90
N LEU A 330 16.95 8.23 10.92
CA LEU A 330 15.95 7.16 11.08
C LEU A 330 16.55 5.75 11.22
N ALA A 331 17.88 5.60 11.14
CA ALA A 331 18.55 4.29 11.11
C ALA A 331 18.12 3.37 12.26
N THR A 332 18.11 3.87 13.50
CA THR A 332 17.73 3.10 14.69
C THR A 332 16.24 2.74 14.65
N ALA A 333 15.37 3.70 14.35
CA ALA A 333 13.91 3.46 14.28
C ALA A 333 13.52 2.43 13.20
N LEU A 334 14.32 2.35 12.14
CA LEU A 334 14.09 1.44 11.02
C LEU A 334 14.87 0.12 11.10
N GLU A 335 15.69 -0.11 12.13
CA GLU A 335 16.61 -1.26 12.19
C GLU A 335 15.88 -2.59 11.92
N HIS A 336 14.79 -2.82 12.65
CA HIS A 336 13.98 -4.05 12.58
C HIS A 336 12.73 -3.91 11.71
N VAL A 337 12.63 -2.84 10.93
CA VAL A 337 11.53 -2.61 10.00
C VAL A 337 11.92 -3.15 8.62
N GLU A 338 11.22 -4.20 8.17
CA GLU A 338 11.41 -4.77 6.83
C GLU A 338 10.71 -3.91 5.76
N LEU A 339 9.43 -3.60 5.97
CA LEU A 339 8.62 -2.75 5.10
C LEU A 339 8.21 -1.49 5.87
N PRO A 340 8.65 -0.29 5.49
CA PRO A 340 8.43 0.94 6.26
C PRO A 340 6.98 1.44 6.22
N PHE A 341 6.09 0.77 5.49
CA PHE A 341 4.65 1.03 5.47
C PHE A 341 3.90 0.35 6.62
N ALA A 342 4.52 -0.61 7.31
CA ALA A 342 3.97 -1.18 8.54
C ALA A 342 4.31 -0.28 9.73
N PRO A 343 3.52 -0.29 10.81
CA PRO A 343 3.86 0.46 12.02
C PRO A 343 5.25 0.07 12.54
N TRP A 344 6.07 1.06 12.84
CA TRP A 344 7.43 0.89 13.35
C TRP A 344 7.38 0.49 14.83
N PRO A 345 8.34 -0.31 15.30
CA PRO A 345 8.43 -0.63 16.72
C PRO A 345 8.76 0.64 17.52
N VAL A 346 8.14 0.80 18.69
CA VAL A 346 8.54 1.84 19.64
C VAL A 346 9.93 1.48 20.15
N SER A 347 10.89 2.41 20.05
CA SER A 347 12.22 2.23 20.65
C SER A 347 12.04 2.10 22.16
N SER A 348 12.21 0.89 22.69
CA SER A 348 12.15 0.64 24.13
C SER A 348 13.55 0.87 24.72
N ASP A 349 13.88 2.12 25.01
CA ASP A 349 14.89 2.38 26.03
C ASP A 349 14.23 2.26 27.41
N GLU A 350 14.89 1.51 28.27
CA GLU A 350 14.39 1.02 29.56
C GLU A 350 13.91 2.15 30.49
N GLY A 351 12.72 1.97 31.08
CA GLY A 351 12.34 2.66 32.32
C GLY A 351 11.27 3.76 32.21
N GLY A 352 10.10 3.45 31.65
CA GLY A 352 8.93 4.33 31.77
C GLY A 352 7.65 3.64 31.34
N GLY A 353 6.81 3.27 32.30
CA GLY A 353 5.59 2.49 32.02
C GLY A 353 4.63 3.20 31.06
N GLY A 354 4.24 2.51 29.99
CA GLY A 354 3.15 2.94 29.13
C GLY A 354 3.03 2.17 27.82
N LEU A 355 2.01 1.30 27.75
CA LEU A 355 1.33 0.78 26.55
C LEU A 355 2.11 -0.19 25.63
N VAL A 356 2.22 -1.45 26.08
CA VAL A 356 2.28 -2.61 25.17
C VAL A 356 0.90 -3.25 25.10
N PRO A 357 0.22 -3.31 23.94
CA PRO A 357 -0.93 -4.19 23.78
C PRO A 357 -0.47 -5.66 23.79
N ASP A 358 -1.08 -6.49 24.64
CA ASP A 358 -0.70 -7.89 24.95
C ASP A 358 -0.67 -8.90 23.76
N ARG A 359 -0.84 -8.46 22.51
CA ARG A 359 -0.84 -9.35 21.32
C ARG A 359 0.55 -9.77 20.83
N LEU A 360 1.63 -9.14 21.29
CA LEU A 360 3.01 -9.48 20.85
C LEU A 360 3.65 -10.64 21.62
N LYS A 361 3.15 -11.01 22.81
CA LYS A 361 3.72 -12.12 23.60
C LYS A 361 3.46 -13.51 23.02
N ALA A 362 2.43 -13.67 22.18
CA ALA A 362 2.09 -14.96 21.58
C ALA A 362 2.96 -15.33 20.36
N GLY A 363 3.37 -14.35 19.56
CA GLY A 363 4.21 -14.57 18.35
C GLY A 363 5.66 -14.90 18.68
N VAL A 364 6.23 -14.27 19.72
CA VAL A 364 7.61 -14.48 20.14
C VAL A 364 7.83 -15.90 20.69
N LYS A 365 6.81 -16.50 21.33
CA LYS A 365 6.87 -17.86 21.86
C LYS A 365 6.87 -18.92 20.74
N ALA A 366 6.13 -18.68 19.66
CA ALA A 366 6.11 -19.57 18.49
C ALA A 366 7.43 -19.55 17.70
N LEU A 367 8.08 -18.39 17.60
CA LEU A 367 9.36 -18.25 16.89
C LEU A 367 10.54 -18.89 17.65
N ASN A 368 10.50 -18.86 18.98
CA ASN A 368 11.52 -19.51 19.80
C ASN A 368 11.37 -21.05 19.84
N LEU A 369 10.16 -21.58 19.70
CA LEU A 369 9.97 -23.03 19.53
C LEU A 369 10.60 -23.53 18.22
N LEU A 370 10.45 -22.79 17.12
CA LEU A 370 11.03 -23.15 15.81
C LEU A 370 12.57 -23.12 15.81
N LYS A 371 13.20 -22.20 16.55
CA LYS A 371 14.66 -22.14 16.68
C LYS A 371 15.26 -23.29 17.51
N THR A 372 14.45 -23.94 18.36
CA THR A 372 14.91 -25.06 19.20
C THR A 372 14.86 -26.39 18.42
N VAL A 373 13.97 -26.53 17.44
CA VAL A 373 13.87 -27.72 16.58
C VAL A 373 15.02 -27.79 15.55
N ALA A 374 15.60 -26.64 15.18
CA ALA A 374 16.66 -26.56 14.17
C ALA A 374 18.09 -26.83 14.68
N ARG A 375 18.28 -27.27 15.95
CA ARG A 375 19.61 -27.50 16.55
C ARG A 375 19.80 -28.89 17.20
N ALA A 376 18.97 -29.88 16.88
CA ALA A 376 19.28 -31.25 17.27
C ALA A 376 20.40 -31.82 16.34
N PRO A 377 21.46 -32.44 16.88
CA PRO A 377 22.48 -33.10 16.05
C PRO A 377 21.89 -34.33 15.37
N LEU A 378 22.25 -34.53 14.09
CA LEU A 378 21.94 -35.74 13.33
C LEU A 378 22.74 -36.92 13.91
N ASP A 379 22.03 -37.87 14.53
CA ASP A 379 22.57 -39.19 14.87
C ASP A 379 22.35 -40.12 13.67
N ASP A 380 23.45 -40.43 12.99
CA ASP A 380 23.53 -41.30 11.82
C ASP A 380 23.52 -42.77 12.27
N THR A 381 22.34 -43.29 12.63
CA THR A 381 22.02 -44.73 12.56
C THR A 381 20.50 -44.95 12.71
N ARG A 382 19.76 -45.00 11.61
CA ARG A 382 18.49 -45.75 11.47
C ARG A 382 17.94 -45.64 10.04
N GLU A 383 17.77 -46.80 9.40
CA GLU A 383 17.12 -46.94 8.09
C GLU A 383 15.67 -46.39 8.09
N PRO A 384 15.17 -45.86 6.96
CA PRO A 384 13.82 -45.30 6.89
C PRO A 384 12.76 -46.40 6.68
N PRO A 385 11.59 -46.34 7.35
CA PRO A 385 10.50 -47.26 7.08
C PRO A 385 9.73 -46.88 5.82
N LEU A 386 9.34 -47.92 5.09
CA LEU A 386 8.53 -47.96 3.89
C LEU A 386 7.13 -47.34 4.08
N PHE A 387 6.66 -46.73 2.99
CA PHE A 387 5.34 -46.13 2.71
C PHE A 387 4.14 -46.66 3.52
N ALA A 388 3.34 -45.72 4.03
CA ALA A 388 1.94 -45.95 4.44
C ALA A 388 0.97 -45.11 3.58
N PRO A 389 -0.23 -45.61 3.26
CA PRO A 389 -1.09 -45.08 2.21
C PRO A 389 -1.96 -43.89 2.67
N GLN A 390 -2.23 -43.00 1.71
CA GLN A 390 -3.10 -41.82 1.83
C GLN A 390 -4.58 -42.19 2.07
N PRO A 391 -5.33 -41.43 2.91
CA PRO A 391 -6.76 -41.65 3.09
C PRO A 391 -7.58 -41.03 1.95
N LYS A 392 -8.61 -41.76 1.53
CA LYS A 392 -9.69 -41.29 0.64
C LYS A 392 -10.63 -40.39 1.46
N PHE A 393 -10.96 -39.22 0.92
CA PHE A 393 -11.97 -38.33 1.49
C PHE A 393 -13.39 -38.77 1.08
N PRO A 394 -14.40 -38.58 1.96
CA PRO A 394 -15.81 -38.78 1.65
C PRO A 394 -16.39 -37.73 0.70
#